data_AF-A0A7V9U8J8-F1
#
_entry.id   AF-A0A7V9U8J8-F1
#
_cell.length_a   1.000
_cell.length_b   1.000
_cell.length_c   1.000
_cell.angle_alpha   90.00
_cell.angle_beta   90.00
_cell.angle_gamma   90.00
#
_symmetry.space_group_name_H-M   'P 1'
#
loop_
_entity.id
_entity.type
_entity.pdbx_description
1 polymer ?
#
loop_
_entity_poly.entity_id
_entity_poly.type
_entity_poly.pdbx_seq_one_letter_code
_entity_poly.pdbx_strand_id
1 'polypeptide(L)'
;MTAATVPGARPSVRTFRDSALRVTGVIVVVALTALAVWTIFHDLHDVIGRRAFLWALLFAFAPVLPLGAAFLWLDRMRPEPAKLLAVALLWGACAATYLSLKLNAWLAAQVGDLHAASARSAVFVAPWVEETTKAAVIFAIVLWRRHDFNAVVAGVVYGGLVGIGFAFTENIVYYGQLFQQVYDGADKDAALDAV
;
A
#
# COMPACT_ATOMS: atom_id res chain seq x y z
N MET A 1 3.30 -70.04 -3.20
CA MET A 1 2.27 -68.99 -3.38
C MET A 1 2.22 -68.17 -2.09
N THR A 2 2.81 -66.98 -2.08
CA THR A 2 2.83 -66.11 -0.90
C THR A 2 2.50 -64.70 -1.39
N ALA A 3 1.30 -64.23 -1.09
CA ALA A 3 0.82 -62.91 -1.49
C ALA A 3 1.41 -61.85 -0.54
N ALA A 4 2.17 -60.91 -1.09
CA ALA A 4 2.62 -59.72 -0.37
C ALA A 4 1.45 -58.72 -0.27
N THR A 5 1.05 -58.38 0.94
CA THR A 5 0.06 -57.34 1.22
C THR A 5 0.71 -55.96 1.08
N VAL A 6 0.17 -55.13 0.19
CA VAL A 6 0.57 -53.73 0.03
C VAL A 6 0.07 -52.91 1.24
N PRO A 7 0.91 -52.15 1.95
CA PRO A 7 0.45 -51.32 3.06
C PRO A 7 -0.40 -50.16 2.55
N GLY A 8 -1.62 -50.02 3.09
CA GLY A 8 -2.54 -48.93 2.75
C GLY A 8 -1.96 -47.56 3.09
N ALA A 9 -1.93 -46.67 2.10
CA ALA A 9 -1.63 -45.26 2.31
C ALA A 9 -2.69 -44.63 3.22
N ARG A 10 -2.26 -44.08 4.36
CA ARG A 10 -3.14 -43.32 5.27
C ARG A 10 -3.35 -41.90 4.70
N PRO A 11 -4.58 -41.38 4.60
CA PRO A 11 -4.80 -39.99 4.20
C PRO A 11 -4.24 -39.04 5.27
N SER A 12 -3.39 -38.10 4.86
CA SER A 12 -2.72 -37.17 5.77
C SER A 12 -3.69 -36.06 6.22
N VAL A 13 -4.06 -36.06 7.50
CA VAL A 13 -4.96 -35.09 8.17
C VAL A 13 -4.38 -33.65 8.23
N ARG A 14 -3.19 -33.40 7.67
CA ARG A 14 -2.54 -32.07 7.69
C ARG A 14 -3.20 -31.04 6.75
N THR A 15 -3.90 -31.48 5.70
CA THR A 15 -4.35 -30.59 4.61
C THR A 15 -5.46 -29.59 5.02
N PHE A 16 -6.35 -29.97 5.93
CA PHE A 16 -7.51 -29.15 6.28
C PHE A 16 -7.16 -28.00 7.23
N ARG A 17 -6.32 -28.26 8.24
CA ARG A 17 -5.84 -27.25 9.19
C ARG A 17 -4.97 -26.21 8.49
N ASP A 18 -4.12 -26.63 7.56
CA ASP A 18 -3.26 -25.75 6.78
C ASP A 18 -4.07 -24.88 5.80
N SER A 19 -5.17 -25.40 5.26
CA SER A 19 -6.09 -24.65 4.39
C SER A 19 -6.92 -23.64 5.18
N ALA A 20 -7.43 -24.01 6.35
CA ALA A 20 -8.15 -23.10 7.24
C ALA A 20 -7.26 -21.95 7.74
N LEU A 21 -6.01 -22.23 8.14
CA LEU A 21 -5.06 -21.20 8.56
C LEU A 21 -4.72 -20.20 7.43
N ARG A 22 -4.60 -20.69 6.18
CA ARG A 22 -4.39 -19.83 5.01
C ARG A 22 -5.60 -18.95 4.72
N VAL A 23 -6.80 -19.52 4.77
CA VAL A 23 -8.06 -18.78 4.54
C VAL A 23 -8.25 -17.72 5.62
N THR A 24 -8.06 -18.06 6.89
CA THR A 24 -8.12 -17.09 7.99
C THR A 24 -7.09 -15.98 7.82
N GLY A 25 -5.84 -16.32 7.45
CA GLY A 25 -4.80 -15.31 7.17
C GLY A 25 -5.19 -14.34 6.05
N VAL A 26 -5.74 -14.85 4.94
CA VAL A 26 -6.22 -14.01 3.84
C VAL A 26 -7.37 -13.10 4.28
N ILE A 27 -8.34 -13.63 5.04
CA ILE A 27 -9.48 -12.86 5.55
C ILE A 27 -8.99 -11.73 6.47
N VAL A 28 -8.06 -12.02 7.38
CA VAL A 28 -7.49 -11.01 8.28
C VAL A 28 -6.78 -9.91 7.48
N VAL A 29 -5.94 -10.27 6.50
CA VAL A 29 -5.25 -9.28 5.66
C VAL A 29 -6.25 -8.42 4.88
N VAL A 30 -7.29 -9.02 4.30
CA VAL A 30 -8.34 -8.29 3.57
C VAL A 30 -9.11 -7.36 4.51
N ALA A 31 -9.49 -7.83 5.70
CA ALA A 31 -10.22 -7.03 6.69
C ALA A 31 -9.37 -5.86 7.18
N LEU A 32 -8.09 -6.08 7.48
CA LEU A 32 -7.16 -5.02 7.88
C LEU A 32 -6.92 -4.01 6.74
N THR A 33 -6.85 -4.48 5.51
CA THR A 33 -6.73 -3.63 4.32
C THR A 33 -7.97 -2.77 4.12
N ALA A 34 -9.17 -3.37 4.24
CA ALA A 34 -10.44 -2.65 4.16
C ALA A 34 -10.60 -1.63 5.29
N LEU A 35 -10.17 -1.98 6.52
CA LEU A 35 -10.17 -1.07 7.65
C LEU A 35 -9.18 0.09 7.43
N ALA A 36 -7.97 -0.20 6.96
CA ALA A 36 -6.97 0.82 6.64
C ALA A 36 -7.51 1.82 5.61
N VAL A 37 -8.09 1.31 4.50
CA VAL A 37 -8.78 2.13 3.51
C VAL A 37 -9.87 2.96 4.19
N TRP A 38 -10.79 2.33 4.91
CA TRP A 38 -11.89 3.04 5.54
C TRP A 38 -11.40 4.17 6.45
N THR A 39 -10.41 3.94 7.31
CA THR A 39 -9.85 4.99 8.19
C THR A 39 -9.20 6.13 7.40
N ILE A 40 -8.36 5.82 6.41
CA ILE A 40 -7.68 6.83 5.59
C ILE A 40 -8.72 7.71 4.88
N PHE A 41 -9.70 7.08 4.24
CA PHE A 41 -10.69 7.79 3.43
C PHE A 41 -11.73 8.55 4.29
N HIS A 42 -12.10 8.00 5.44
CA HIS A 42 -12.98 8.67 6.40
C HIS A 42 -12.31 9.93 6.97
N ASP A 43 -11.09 9.79 7.50
CA ASP A 43 -10.34 10.91 8.08
C ASP A 43 -10.09 12.00 7.02
N LEU A 44 -9.79 11.60 5.78
CA LEU A 44 -9.51 12.54 4.69
C LEU A 44 -10.76 13.29 4.23
N HIS A 45 -11.90 12.60 4.15
CA HIS A 45 -13.18 13.23 3.82
C HIS A 45 -13.57 14.28 4.86
N ASP A 46 -13.37 13.99 6.15
CA ASP A 46 -13.76 14.87 7.24
C ASP A 46 -12.86 16.11 7.35
N VAL A 47 -11.57 15.97 7.07
CA VAL A 47 -10.61 17.08 7.13
C VAL A 47 -10.69 17.96 5.89
N ILE A 48 -10.77 17.38 4.70
CA ILE A 48 -10.60 18.12 3.43
C ILE A 48 -11.95 18.53 2.81
N GLY A 49 -13.03 17.85 3.20
CA GLY A 49 -14.36 18.08 2.65
C GLY A 49 -14.58 17.42 1.29
N ARG A 50 -15.85 17.16 0.98
CA ARG A 50 -16.25 16.28 -0.12
C ARG A 50 -15.74 16.70 -1.51
N ARG A 51 -15.77 18.00 -1.82
CA ARG A 51 -15.41 18.49 -3.18
C ARG A 51 -13.91 18.37 -3.43
N ALA A 52 -13.10 18.79 -2.47
CA ALA A 52 -11.65 18.69 -2.53
C ALA A 52 -11.20 17.23 -2.61
N PHE A 53 -11.81 16.35 -1.81
CA PHE A 53 -11.57 14.91 -1.85
C PHE A 53 -11.82 14.31 -3.24
N LEU A 54 -12.93 14.67 -3.91
CA LEU A 54 -13.25 14.16 -5.26
C LEU A 54 -12.22 14.59 -6.32
N TRP A 55 -11.79 15.86 -6.29
CA TRP A 55 -10.75 16.35 -7.19
C TRP A 55 -9.40 15.67 -6.90
N ALA A 56 -9.05 15.54 -5.63
CA ALA A 56 -7.83 14.86 -5.21
C ALA A 56 -7.80 13.40 -5.68
N LEU A 57 -8.93 12.69 -5.55
CA LEU A 57 -9.08 11.33 -6.03
C LEU A 57 -8.90 11.25 -7.56
N LEU A 58 -9.51 12.17 -8.30
CA LEU A 58 -9.39 12.22 -9.77
C LEU A 58 -7.93 12.44 -10.20
N PHE A 59 -7.24 13.43 -9.61
CA PHE A 59 -5.85 13.73 -9.95
C PHE A 59 -4.89 12.64 -9.48
N ALA A 60 -5.18 11.95 -8.38
CA ALA A 60 -4.36 10.82 -7.91
C ALA A 60 -4.30 9.66 -8.92
N PHE A 61 -5.32 9.49 -9.77
CA PHE A 61 -5.28 8.50 -10.85
C PHE A 61 -4.37 8.89 -12.02
N ALA A 62 -4.09 10.19 -12.21
CA ALA A 62 -3.31 10.67 -13.34
C ALA A 62 -1.92 10.03 -13.47
N PRO A 63 -1.12 9.86 -12.39
CA PRO A 63 0.14 9.12 -12.47
C PRO A 63 -0.05 7.59 -12.41
N VAL A 64 -1.09 7.10 -11.73
CA VAL A 64 -1.32 5.66 -11.50
C VAL A 64 -1.58 4.91 -12.80
N LEU A 65 -2.43 5.46 -13.66
CA LEU A 65 -2.84 4.80 -14.90
C LEU A 65 -1.66 4.59 -15.89
N PRO A 66 -0.89 5.63 -16.28
CA PRO A 66 0.22 5.45 -17.22
C PRO A 66 1.36 4.62 -16.64
N LEU A 67 1.73 4.83 -15.37
CA LEU A 67 2.81 4.05 -14.74
C LEU A 67 2.39 2.60 -14.51
N GLY A 68 1.13 2.36 -14.11
CA GLY A 68 0.58 1.02 -13.95
C GLY A 68 0.58 0.28 -15.29
N ALA A 69 0.14 0.95 -16.36
CA ALA A 69 0.22 0.41 -17.71
C ALA A 69 1.67 0.10 -18.14
N ALA A 70 2.63 0.96 -17.78
CA ALA A 70 4.05 0.74 -18.07
C ALA A 70 4.61 -0.50 -17.35
N PHE A 71 4.29 -0.71 -16.08
CA PHE A 71 4.72 -1.91 -15.36
C PHE A 71 4.02 -3.18 -15.86
N LEU A 72 2.73 -3.11 -16.19
CA LEU A 72 2.02 -4.24 -16.81
C LEU A 72 2.57 -4.54 -18.22
N TRP A 73 2.99 -3.52 -18.96
CA TRP A 73 3.70 -3.70 -20.22
C TRP A 73 5.08 -4.34 -20.04
N LEU A 74 5.80 -4.00 -18.97
CA LEU A 74 7.08 -4.62 -18.64
C LEU A 74 6.92 -6.11 -18.25
N ASP A 75 5.84 -6.43 -17.53
CA ASP A 75 5.50 -7.79 -17.09
C ASP A 75 5.24 -8.76 -18.25
N ARG A 76 4.88 -8.26 -19.44
CA ARG A 76 4.58 -9.10 -20.63
C ARG A 76 5.71 -10.06 -21.02
N MET A 77 6.96 -9.75 -20.67
CA MET A 77 8.13 -10.56 -21.01
C MET A 77 8.17 -11.89 -20.25
N ARG A 78 7.67 -11.89 -19.00
CA ARG A 78 7.48 -13.08 -18.16
C ARG A 78 6.30 -12.80 -17.22
N PRO A 79 5.07 -13.09 -17.67
CA PRO A 79 3.87 -12.67 -16.94
C PRO A 79 3.82 -13.25 -15.54
N GLU A 80 3.66 -12.37 -14.55
CA GLU A 80 3.42 -12.76 -13.17
C GLU A 80 1.92 -13.04 -12.93
N PRO A 81 1.57 -13.84 -11.91
CA PRO A 81 0.18 -14.08 -11.58
C PRO A 81 -0.54 -12.77 -11.22
N ALA A 82 -1.63 -12.44 -11.92
CA ALA A 82 -2.39 -11.21 -11.70
C ALA A 82 -2.81 -10.97 -10.24
N LYS A 83 -3.02 -12.06 -9.47
CA LYS A 83 -3.32 -11.99 -8.04
C LYS A 83 -2.17 -11.36 -7.24
N LEU A 84 -0.92 -11.68 -7.57
CA LEU A 84 0.25 -11.11 -6.89
C LEU A 84 0.46 -9.65 -7.29
N LEU A 85 0.19 -9.29 -8.55
CA LEU A 85 0.21 -7.90 -9.00
C LEU A 85 -0.83 -7.05 -8.26
N ALA A 86 -2.06 -7.57 -8.10
CA ALA A 86 -3.10 -6.92 -7.32
C ALA A 86 -2.72 -6.79 -5.84
N VAL A 87 -2.13 -7.83 -5.24
CA VAL A 87 -1.63 -7.79 -3.86
C VAL A 87 -0.54 -6.72 -3.71
N ALA A 88 0.40 -6.61 -4.65
CA ALA A 88 1.44 -5.59 -4.62
C ALA A 88 0.86 -4.17 -4.68
N LEU A 89 -0.05 -3.92 -5.63
CA LEU A 89 -0.73 -2.62 -5.76
C LEU A 89 -1.54 -2.26 -4.50
N LEU A 90 -2.36 -3.20 -4.00
CA LEU A 90 -3.20 -2.97 -2.83
C LEU A 90 -2.40 -2.85 -1.54
N TRP A 91 -1.30 -3.58 -1.42
CA TRP A 91 -0.37 -3.43 -0.30
C TRP A 91 0.19 -2.02 -0.26
N GLY A 92 0.67 -1.51 -1.40
CA GLY A 92 1.13 -0.14 -1.55
C GLY A 92 0.09 0.87 -1.11
N ALA A 93 -1.11 0.80 -1.70
CA ALA A 93 -2.18 1.78 -1.49
C ALA A 93 -2.77 1.78 -0.08
N CYS A 94 -2.72 0.64 0.63
CA CYS A 94 -3.44 0.49 1.88
C CYS A 94 -2.49 0.20 3.04
N ALA A 95 -1.85 -0.97 3.02
CA ALA A 95 -1.07 -1.45 4.16
C ALA A 95 0.22 -0.63 4.37
N ALA A 96 0.99 -0.40 3.31
CA ALA A 96 2.23 0.36 3.38
C ALA A 96 1.98 1.82 3.76
N THR A 97 0.98 2.48 3.14
CA THR A 97 0.61 3.86 3.48
C THR A 97 0.11 3.96 4.92
N TYR A 98 -0.81 3.09 5.35
CA TYR A 98 -1.32 3.10 6.72
C TYR A 98 -0.22 2.89 7.75
N LEU A 99 0.64 1.89 7.53
CA LEU A 99 1.73 1.58 8.45
C LEU A 99 2.73 2.73 8.50
N SER A 100 3.06 3.33 7.35
CA SER A 100 3.96 4.50 7.29
C SER A 100 3.39 5.69 8.05
N LEU A 101 2.11 6.01 7.86
CA LEU A 101 1.45 7.09 8.61
C LEU A 101 1.52 6.87 10.12
N LYS A 102 1.21 5.66 10.61
CA LYS A 102 1.22 5.37 12.05
C LYS A 102 2.65 5.34 12.62
N LEU A 103 3.60 4.74 11.92
CA LEU A 103 4.99 4.68 12.36
C LEU A 103 5.64 6.06 12.37
N ASN A 104 5.44 6.86 11.33
CA ASN A 104 5.95 8.23 11.27
C ASN A 104 5.36 9.10 12.39
N ALA A 105 4.06 9.01 12.63
CA ALA A 105 3.41 9.73 13.73
C ALA A 105 3.91 9.28 15.11
N TRP A 106 4.08 7.97 15.32
CA TRP A 106 4.61 7.43 16.57
C TRP A 106 6.06 7.87 16.81
N LEU A 107 6.92 7.77 15.79
CA LEU A 107 8.31 8.24 15.86
C LEU A 107 8.38 9.73 16.19
N ALA A 108 7.54 10.55 15.53
CA ALA A 108 7.48 11.97 15.82
C ALA A 108 7.10 12.25 17.29
N ALA A 109 6.16 11.48 17.86
CA ALA A 109 5.77 11.61 19.26
C ALA A 109 6.88 11.17 20.24
N GLN A 110 7.67 10.14 19.92
CA GLN A 110 8.77 9.68 20.79
C GLN A 110 9.95 10.66 20.88
N VAL A 111 10.14 11.48 19.84
CA VAL A 111 11.23 12.45 19.77
C VAL A 111 10.83 13.80 20.40
N GLY A 112 9.55 13.97 20.74
CA GLY A 112 8.91 15.22 21.14
C GLY A 112 9.22 15.75 22.55
N ASP A 113 10.50 16.00 22.87
CA ASP A 113 10.88 16.94 23.95
C ASP A 113 12.26 17.62 23.75
N LEU A 114 13.04 17.16 22.77
CA LEU A 114 14.12 17.99 22.25
C LEU A 114 13.48 18.97 21.27
N HIS A 115 13.33 20.22 21.69
CA HIS A 115 12.74 21.39 20.98
C HIS A 115 13.15 21.62 19.50
N ALA A 116 13.91 20.71 18.89
CA ALA A 116 14.42 20.78 17.52
C ALA A 116 14.69 19.39 16.90
N ALA A 117 13.83 18.38 17.06
CA ALA A 117 13.69 17.40 15.98
C ALA A 117 13.03 18.07 14.78
N SER A 118 13.82 18.95 14.14
CA SER A 118 13.39 19.87 13.10
C SER A 118 12.67 19.10 12.00
N ALA A 119 11.78 19.73 11.24
CA ALA A 119 11.16 19.14 10.06
C ALA A 119 12.17 18.35 9.18
N ARG A 120 13.45 18.75 9.17
CA ARG A 120 14.56 18.01 8.52
C ARG A 120 14.78 16.59 9.02
N SER A 121 14.67 16.29 10.32
CA SER A 121 14.82 14.92 10.84
C SER A 121 13.62 14.05 10.46
N ALA A 122 12.40 14.60 10.49
CA ALA A 122 11.21 13.89 10.02
C ALA A 122 11.28 13.57 8.52
N VAL A 123 11.71 14.54 7.70
CA VAL A 123 11.94 14.36 6.26
C VAL A 123 13.04 13.33 5.97
N PHE A 124 14.04 13.19 6.84
CA PHE A 124 15.08 12.18 6.67
C PHE A 124 14.63 10.77 7.08
N VAL A 125 13.84 10.64 8.15
CA VAL A 125 13.41 9.34 8.69
C VAL A 125 12.23 8.75 7.91
N ALA A 126 11.29 9.59 7.47
CA ALA A 126 10.09 9.15 6.76
C ALA A 126 10.40 8.26 5.53
N PRO A 127 11.37 8.59 4.64
CA PRO A 127 11.72 7.74 3.51
C PRO A 127 12.12 6.31 3.92
N TRP A 128 12.86 6.15 5.03
CA TRP A 128 13.26 4.82 5.48
C TRP A 128 12.06 3.99 5.94
N VAL A 129 11.14 4.60 6.68
CA VAL A 129 9.91 3.95 7.12
C VAL A 129 9.08 3.55 5.91
N GLU A 130 8.88 4.49 4.99
CA GLU A 130 8.09 4.27 3.78
C GLU A 130 8.65 3.16 2.90
N GLU A 131 9.95 3.20 2.59
CA GLU A 131 10.58 2.15 1.78
C GLU A 131 10.56 0.80 2.49
N THR A 132 10.72 0.76 3.82
CA THR A 132 10.66 -0.49 4.58
C THR A 132 9.25 -1.10 4.55
N THR A 133 8.20 -0.29 4.73
CA THR A 133 6.83 -0.79 4.68
C THR A 133 6.40 -1.21 3.27
N LYS A 134 6.83 -0.48 2.23
CA LYS A 134 6.64 -0.87 0.82
C LYS A 134 7.33 -2.19 0.52
N ALA A 135 8.61 -2.33 0.90
CA ALA A 135 9.40 -3.52 0.59
C ALA A 135 8.88 -4.80 1.26
N ALA A 136 8.17 -4.69 2.40
CA ALA A 136 7.70 -5.83 3.18
C ALA A 136 6.91 -6.88 2.36
N VAL A 137 6.03 -6.45 1.44
CA VAL A 137 5.28 -7.39 0.59
C VAL A 137 6.17 -8.08 -0.43
N ILE A 138 7.18 -7.38 -0.96
CA ILE A 138 8.12 -7.94 -1.92
C ILE A 138 8.94 -9.02 -1.23
N PHE A 139 9.46 -8.74 -0.03
CA PHE A 139 10.14 -9.74 0.80
C PHE A 139 9.24 -10.95 1.09
N ALA A 140 7.97 -10.74 1.43
CA ALA A 140 7.03 -11.83 1.66
C ALA A 140 6.82 -12.68 0.39
N ILE A 141 6.67 -12.06 -0.78
CA ILE A 141 6.53 -12.74 -2.07
C ILE A 141 7.79 -13.55 -2.40
N VAL A 142 8.98 -12.95 -2.25
CA VAL A 142 10.28 -13.60 -2.49
C VAL A 142 10.46 -14.80 -1.57
N LEU A 143 10.16 -14.68 -0.28
CA LEU A 143 10.31 -15.78 0.67
C LEU A 143 9.34 -16.94 0.35
N TRP A 144 8.11 -16.62 -0.06
CA TRP A 144 7.12 -17.62 -0.41
C TRP A 144 7.43 -18.32 -1.74
N ARG A 145 7.88 -17.56 -2.75
CA ARG A 145 8.21 -18.06 -4.10
C ARG A 145 9.71 -18.20 -4.34
N ARG A 146 10.51 -18.42 -3.30
CA ARG A 146 11.99 -18.45 -3.36
C ARG A 146 12.59 -19.40 -4.40
N HIS A 147 11.84 -20.42 -4.85
CA HIS A 147 12.28 -21.38 -5.88
C HIS A 147 11.97 -20.93 -7.31
N ASP A 148 11.02 -20.01 -7.49
CA ASP A 148 10.58 -19.49 -8.80
C ASP A 148 11.03 -18.05 -9.04
N PHE A 149 11.35 -17.31 -7.98
CA PHE A 149 11.65 -15.89 -8.01
C PHE A 149 13.09 -15.66 -8.50
N ASN A 150 13.29 -15.65 -9.82
CA ASN A 150 14.62 -15.50 -10.42
C ASN A 150 14.70 -14.45 -11.54
N ALA A 151 13.76 -13.50 -11.56
CA ALA A 151 13.72 -12.43 -12.55
C ALA A 151 13.79 -11.05 -11.88
N VAL A 152 14.87 -10.30 -12.14
CA VAL A 152 15.01 -8.88 -11.75
C VAL A 152 13.81 -8.06 -12.21
N VAL A 153 13.28 -8.37 -13.40
CA VAL A 153 12.09 -7.73 -13.98
C VAL A 153 10.86 -7.88 -13.08
N ALA A 154 10.63 -9.06 -12.50
CA ALA A 154 9.51 -9.27 -11.58
C ALA A 154 9.65 -8.39 -10.33
N GLY A 155 10.86 -8.25 -9.79
CA GLY A 155 11.15 -7.33 -8.69
C GLY A 155 10.81 -5.88 -9.04
N VAL A 156 11.17 -5.42 -10.25
CA VAL A 156 10.83 -4.07 -10.74
C VAL A 156 9.32 -3.89 -10.89
N VAL A 157 8.60 -4.89 -11.44
CA VAL A 157 7.14 -4.83 -11.60
C VAL A 157 6.45 -4.78 -10.24
N TYR A 158 6.80 -5.69 -9.31
CA TYR A 158 6.22 -5.69 -7.97
C TYR A 158 6.53 -4.40 -7.21
N GLY A 159 7.80 -3.96 -7.19
CA GLY A 159 8.20 -2.71 -6.56
C GLY A 159 7.51 -1.50 -7.16
N GLY A 160 7.39 -1.46 -8.49
CA GLY A 160 6.67 -0.42 -9.22
C GLY A 160 5.20 -0.33 -8.84
N LEU A 161 4.50 -1.46 -8.81
CA LEU A 161 3.08 -1.51 -8.42
C LEU A 161 2.87 -1.13 -6.95
N VAL A 162 3.73 -1.59 -6.04
CA VAL A 162 3.70 -1.15 -4.63
C VAL A 162 3.91 0.37 -4.55
N GLY A 163 4.92 0.90 -5.24
CA GLY A 163 5.23 2.33 -5.25
C GLY A 163 4.09 3.18 -5.80
N ILE A 164 3.47 2.77 -6.91
CA ILE A 164 2.31 3.48 -7.47
C ILE A 164 1.12 3.43 -6.52
N GLY A 165 0.83 2.26 -5.92
CA GLY A 165 -0.25 2.14 -4.95
C GLY A 165 -0.03 3.09 -3.78
N PHE A 166 1.18 3.13 -3.23
CA PHE A 166 1.54 4.05 -2.16
C PHE A 166 1.35 5.51 -2.58
N ALA A 167 1.91 5.89 -3.74
CA ALA A 167 1.82 7.24 -4.28
C ALA A 167 0.38 7.65 -4.58
N PHE A 168 -0.51 6.73 -4.97
CA PHE A 168 -1.92 7.02 -5.16
C PHE A 168 -2.53 7.61 -3.88
N THR A 169 -2.42 6.91 -2.77
CA THR A 169 -3.03 7.34 -1.51
C THR A 169 -2.37 8.62 -0.98
N GLU A 170 -1.05 8.73 -1.12
CA GLU A 170 -0.30 9.93 -0.74
C GLU A 170 -0.72 11.16 -1.57
N ASN A 171 -0.90 10.99 -2.87
CA ASN A 171 -1.34 12.05 -3.78
C ASN A 171 -2.74 12.57 -3.44
N ILE A 172 -3.66 11.72 -2.98
CA ILE A 172 -4.99 12.19 -2.55
C ILE A 172 -4.84 13.16 -1.37
N VAL A 173 -3.94 12.87 -0.43
CA VAL A 173 -3.68 13.76 0.72
C VAL A 173 -3.10 15.08 0.24
N TYR A 174 -2.05 15.06 -0.58
CA TYR A 174 -1.42 16.28 -1.08
C TYR A 174 -2.36 17.15 -1.92
N TYR A 175 -3.08 16.55 -2.88
CA TYR A 175 -4.00 17.29 -3.73
C TYR A 175 -5.20 17.83 -2.96
N GLY A 176 -5.69 17.07 -1.97
CA GLY A 176 -6.76 17.54 -1.10
C GLY A 176 -6.35 18.78 -0.31
N GLN A 177 -5.20 18.73 0.34
CA GLN A 177 -4.64 19.86 1.10
C GLN A 177 -4.40 21.08 0.20
N LEU A 178 -3.85 20.86 -0.99
CA LEU A 178 -3.64 21.93 -1.96
C LEU A 178 -4.96 22.56 -2.41
N PHE A 179 -5.99 21.76 -2.69
CA PHE A 179 -7.30 22.26 -3.11
C PHE A 179 -7.94 23.13 -2.02
N GLN A 180 -7.87 22.73 -0.75
CA GLN A 180 -8.35 23.55 0.36
C GLN A 180 -7.60 24.88 0.46
N GLN A 181 -6.27 24.84 0.38
CA GLN A 181 -5.46 26.07 0.45
C GLN A 181 -5.79 27.06 -0.66
N VAL A 182 -5.98 26.56 -1.89
CA VAL A 182 -6.33 27.40 -3.05
C VAL A 182 -7.75 27.95 -2.91
N TYR A 183 -8.71 27.14 -2.47
CA TYR A 183 -10.10 27.57 -2.32
C TYR A 183 -10.27 28.59 -1.19
N ASP A 184 -9.67 28.32 -0.02
CA ASP A 184 -9.68 29.23 1.12
C ASP A 184 -8.93 30.54 0.83
N GLY A 185 -7.90 30.49 -0.03
CA GLY A 185 -7.19 31.67 -0.52
C GLY A 185 -8.05 32.52 -1.44
N ALA A 186 -8.71 31.90 -2.42
CA ALA A 186 -9.59 32.59 -3.36
C ALA A 186 -10.78 33.28 -2.67
N ASP A 187 -11.36 32.65 -1.65
CA ASP A 187 -12.45 33.24 -0.86
C ASP A 187 -11.95 34.47 -0.04
N LYS A 188 -10.71 34.44 0.46
CA LYS A 188 -10.10 35.57 1.18
C LYS A 188 -9.80 36.74 0.24
N ASP A 189 -9.26 36.47 -0.94
CA ASP A 189 -8.96 37.50 -1.93
C ASP A 189 -10.23 38.20 -2.41
N ALA A 190 -11.30 37.43 -2.69
CA ALA A 190 -12.61 37.98 -3.05
C ALA A 190 -13.24 38.82 -1.93
N ALA A 191 -12.99 38.48 -0.66
CA ALA A 191 -13.46 39.27 0.48
C ALA A 191 -12.67 40.57 0.67
N LEU A 192 -11.36 40.58 0.35
CA LEU A 192 -10.53 41.78 0.38
C LEU A 192 -10.88 42.76 -0.75
N ASP A 193 -11.24 42.25 -1.93
CA ASP A 193 -11.69 43.06 -3.07
C ASP A 193 -13.07 43.70 -2.86
N ALA A 194 -13.85 43.22 -1.88
CA ALA A 194 -15.21 43.68 -1.59
C ALA A 194 -15.30 44.78 -0.50
N VAL A 195 -14.17 45.21 0.07
CA VAL A 195 -14.06 46.23 1.14
C VAL A 195 -13.34 47.47 0.62
#